data_AF-A0A9X2XYV3-F1
#
_entry.id   AF-A0A9X2XYV3-F1
#
_cell.length_a   1.000
_cell.length_b   1.000
_cell.length_c   1.000
_cell.angle_alpha   90.00
_cell.angle_beta   90.00
_cell.angle_gamma   90.00
#
_symmetry.space_group_name_H-M   'P 1'
#
loop_
_entity.id
_entity.type
_entity.pdbx_description
1 polymer ?
#
loop_
_entity_poly.entity_id
_entity_poly.type
_entity_poly.pdbx_seq_one_letter_code
_entity_poly.pdbx_strand_id
1 'polypeptide(L)'
;GYEMQNGLIQQDLAVKSGYWPLFRFNPLKDQGERFTLDSKDPSVALEEFLYKENRFATIKNSAPERASEFLDLANEGLRKRWQRIEALKAL
;
A
#
# COMPACT_ATOMS: atom_id res chain seq x y z
N GLY A 1 5.55 15.54 -0.60
CA GLY A 1 5.63 16.16 -1.92
C GLY A 1 6.45 15.28 -2.83
N TYR A 2 6.05 15.17 -4.09
CA TYR A 2 6.77 14.53 -5.18
C TYR A 2 6.49 15.38 -6.44
N GLU A 3 7.28 15.20 -7.49
CA GLU A 3 7.10 15.92 -8.76
C GLU A 3 5.73 15.61 -9.38
N MET A 4 4.85 16.60 -9.51
CA MET A 4 3.44 16.38 -9.88
C MET A 4 3.26 15.81 -11.29
N GLN A 5 4.20 16.06 -12.19
CA GLN A 5 4.25 15.41 -13.51
C GLN A 5 4.29 13.87 -13.43
N ASN A 6 4.82 13.32 -12.34
CA ASN A 6 4.91 11.89 -12.08
C ASN A 6 3.70 11.34 -11.33
N GLY A 7 2.58 12.07 -11.26
CA GLY A 7 1.39 11.67 -10.51
C GLY A 7 0.89 10.26 -10.83
N LEU A 8 0.80 9.90 -12.12
CA LEU A 8 0.36 8.56 -12.54
C LEU A 8 1.34 7.47 -12.10
N ILE A 9 2.64 7.74 -12.21
CA ILE A 9 3.70 6.80 -11.77
C ILE A 9 3.60 6.58 -10.25
N GLN A 10 3.39 7.64 -9.48
CA GLN A 10 3.31 7.54 -8.03
C GLN A 10 2.04 6.82 -7.57
N GLN A 11 0.92 7.00 -8.27
CA GLN A 11 -0.31 6.24 -8.02
C GLN A 11 -0.13 4.75 -8.34
N ASP A 12 0.52 4.42 -9.46
CA ASP A 12 0.85 3.04 -9.82
C ASP A 12 1.76 2.39 -8.76
N LEU A 13 2.76 3.11 -8.26
CA LEU A 13 3.62 2.64 -7.17
C LEU A 13 2.87 2.46 -5.85
N ALA A 14 1.91 3.32 -5.53
CA ALA A 14 1.08 3.16 -4.35
C ALA A 14 0.30 1.83 -4.38
N VAL A 15 -0.21 1.44 -5.55
CA VAL A 15 -0.93 0.17 -5.73
C VAL A 15 0.05 -1.00 -5.76
N LYS A 16 1.13 -0.94 -6.55
CA LYS A 16 2.11 -2.03 -6.71
C LYS A 16 2.91 -2.33 -5.46
N SER A 17 3.17 -1.34 -4.61
CA SER A 17 3.78 -1.56 -3.29
C SER A 17 2.81 -2.16 -2.27
N GLY A 18 1.53 -2.28 -2.63
CA GLY A 18 0.47 -2.67 -1.73
C GLY A 18 0.08 -1.60 -0.73
N TYR A 19 0.66 -0.40 -0.78
CA TYR A 19 0.33 0.70 0.11
C TYR A 19 -1.12 1.14 -0.04
N TRP A 20 -1.68 1.04 -1.25
CA TRP A 20 -3.06 1.38 -1.57
C TRP A 20 -3.76 0.25 -2.36
N PRO A 21 -4.28 -0.78 -1.67
CA PRO A 21 -5.02 -1.85 -2.33
C PRO A 21 -6.33 -1.32 -2.93
N LEU A 22 -6.70 -1.83 -4.10
CA LEU A 22 -7.93 -1.47 -4.80
C LEU A 22 -8.92 -2.62 -4.71
N PHE A 23 -10.10 -2.37 -4.15
CA PHE A 23 -11.15 -3.36 -4.03
C PHE A 23 -12.53 -2.73 -4.13
N ARG A 24 -13.54 -3.55 -4.38
CA ARG A 24 -14.95 -3.18 -4.40
C ARG A 24 -15.75 -4.10 -3.51
N PHE A 25 -16.78 -3.53 -2.88
CA PHE A 25 -17.79 -4.28 -2.14
C PHE A 25 -19.17 -3.95 -2.71
N ASN A 26 -19.89 -4.98 -3.17
CA ASN A 26 -21.25 -4.88 -3.69
C ASN A 26 -22.22 -5.67 -2.79
N PRO A 27 -23.01 -5.01 -1.94
CA PRO A 27 -23.93 -5.69 -1.02
C PRO A 27 -25.11 -6.40 -1.72
N LEU A 28 -25.38 -6.08 -3.00
CA LEU A 28 -26.47 -6.68 -3.77
C LEU A 28 -26.13 -8.05 -4.35
N LYS A 29 -24.85 -8.47 -4.29
CA LYS A 29 -24.41 -9.79 -4.73
C LYS A 29 -24.59 -10.86 -3.66
N ASP A 30 -24.55 -12.11 -4.10
CA ASP A 30 -24.56 -13.27 -3.21
C ASP A 30 -23.32 -13.30 -2.31
N GLN A 31 -23.46 -13.97 -1.16
CA GLN A 31 -22.35 -14.17 -0.22
C GLN A 31 -21.19 -14.89 -0.91
N GLY A 32 -19.95 -14.44 -0.66
CA GLY A 32 -18.76 -14.90 -1.40
C GLY A 32 -18.50 -14.19 -2.73
N GLU A 33 -19.44 -13.38 -3.25
CA GLU A 33 -19.22 -12.56 -4.45
C GLU A 33 -19.27 -11.04 -4.18
N ARG A 34 -19.58 -10.64 -2.94
CA ARG A 34 -19.74 -9.24 -2.58
C ARG A 34 -18.43 -8.49 -2.63
N PHE A 35 -17.34 -9.13 -2.26
CA PHE A 35 -16.02 -8.52 -2.26
C PHE A 35 -15.23 -8.90 -3.52
N THR A 36 -14.55 -7.93 -4.14
CA THR A 36 -13.62 -8.17 -5.24
C THR A 36 -12.36 -7.35 -5.01
N LEU A 37 -11.21 -8.02 -4.98
CA LEU A 37 -9.91 -7.36 -4.96
C LEU A 37 -9.46 -7.13 -6.41
N ASP A 38 -9.37 -5.86 -6.82
CA ASP A 38 -9.00 -5.46 -8.18
C ASP A 38 -7.49 -5.27 -8.34
N SER A 39 -6.78 -4.90 -7.26
CA SER A 39 -5.32 -4.84 -7.25
C SER A 39 -4.69 -6.23 -7.17
N LYS A 40 -3.59 -6.45 -7.89
CA LYS A 40 -2.73 -7.62 -7.71
C LYS A 40 -1.98 -7.55 -6.38
N ASP A 41 -1.42 -8.68 -5.99
CA ASP A 41 -0.50 -8.76 -4.84
C ASP A 41 0.65 -7.75 -4.96
N PRO A 42 1.17 -7.25 -3.83
CA PRO A 42 2.30 -6.32 -3.83
C PRO A 42 3.50 -6.91 -4.59
N SER A 43 4.03 -6.16 -5.54
CA SER A 43 5.13 -6.57 -6.43
C SER A 43 6.35 -5.64 -6.37
N VAL A 44 6.25 -4.56 -5.61
CA VAL A 44 7.30 -3.55 -5.42
C VAL A 44 7.53 -3.36 -3.92
N ALA A 45 8.78 -3.07 -3.51
CA ALA A 45 9.06 -2.82 -2.10
C ALA A 45 8.36 -1.55 -1.60
N LEU A 46 7.85 -1.57 -0.37
CA LEU A 46 7.13 -0.43 0.21
C LEU A 46 7.96 0.85 0.22
N GLU A 47 9.26 0.73 0.50
CA GLU A 47 10.18 1.87 0.53
C GLU A 47 10.34 2.59 -0.82
N GLU A 48 10.19 1.88 -1.95
CA GLU A 48 10.26 2.47 -3.29
C GLU A 48 9.10 3.45 -3.55
N PHE A 49 7.94 3.20 -2.93
CA PHE A 49 6.82 4.13 -2.92
C PHE A 49 7.04 5.26 -1.90
N LEU A 50 7.34 4.90 -0.64
CA LEU A 50 7.42 5.87 0.46
C LEU A 50 8.51 6.92 0.21
N TYR A 51 9.72 6.50 -0.13
CA TYR A 51 10.85 7.43 -0.23
C TYR A 51 10.88 8.27 -1.51
N LYS A 52 9.89 8.11 -2.39
CA LYS A 52 9.62 9.08 -3.47
C LYS A 52 8.87 10.31 -2.99
N GLU A 53 8.35 10.31 -1.77
CA GLU A 53 7.62 11.45 -1.23
C GLU A 53 8.38 12.09 -0.06
N ASN A 54 8.55 13.41 -0.11
CA ASN A 54 9.26 14.17 0.93
C ASN A 54 8.69 13.95 2.33
N ARG A 55 7.38 13.67 2.47
CA ARG A 55 6.77 13.42 3.78
C ARG A 55 7.37 12.21 4.52
N PHE A 56 7.98 11.27 3.79
CA PHE A 56 8.72 10.14 4.36
C PHE A 56 10.23 10.34 4.25
N ALA A 57 10.71 10.88 3.11
CA ALA A 57 12.14 11.10 2.89
C ALA A 57 12.77 12.08 3.88
N THR A 58 12.00 13.06 4.41
CA THR A 58 12.50 13.98 5.44
C THR A 58 13.00 13.22 6.68
N ILE A 59 12.23 12.25 7.19
CA ILE A 59 12.63 11.47 8.38
C ILE A 59 13.80 10.55 8.04
N LYS A 60 13.80 9.92 6.86
CA LYS A 60 14.94 9.11 6.38
C LYS A 60 16.25 9.89 6.38
N ASN A 61 16.21 11.15 5.96
CA ASN A 61 17.40 11.99 5.87
C ASN A 61 17.82 12.54 7.24
N SER A 62 16.87 12.93 8.10
CA SER A 62 17.18 13.55 9.39
C SER A 62 17.43 12.55 10.53
N ALA A 63 16.85 11.35 10.46
CA ALA A 63 16.94 10.31 11.49
C ALA A 63 16.89 8.90 10.87
N PRO A 64 17.99 8.43 10.24
CA PRO A 64 18.01 7.18 9.48
C PRO A 64 17.64 5.93 10.28
N GLU A 65 18.12 5.81 11.53
CA GLU A 65 17.81 4.66 12.41
C GLU A 65 16.30 4.56 12.66
N ARG A 66 15.67 5.69 13.01
CA ARG A 66 14.23 5.77 13.25
C ARG A 66 13.41 5.54 11.98
N ALA A 67 13.93 5.95 10.82
CA ALA A 67 13.31 5.65 9.54
C ALA A 67 13.31 4.15 9.23
N SER A 68 14.37 3.42 9.59
CA SER A 68 14.42 1.96 9.48
C SER A 68 13.36 1.31 10.36
N GLU A 69 13.26 1.71 11.63
CA GLU A 69 12.23 1.20 12.55
C GLU A 69 10.81 1.44 12.01
N PHE A 70 10.55 2.63 11.48
CA PHE A 70 9.26 2.97 10.90
C PHE A 70 8.97 2.18 9.63
N LEU A 71 9.97 1.90 8.80
CA LEU A 71 9.80 1.06 7.61
C LEU A 71 9.46 -0.38 8.00
N ASP A 72 10.09 -0.93 9.05
CA ASP A 72 9.78 -2.27 9.55
C ASP A 72 8.34 -2.36 10.06
N LEU A 73 7.91 -1.38 10.86
CA LEU A 73 6.53 -1.26 11.35
C LEU A 73 5.54 -1.11 10.19
N ALA A 74 5.88 -0.31 9.18
CA ALA A 74 5.03 -0.11 8.01
C ALA A 74 4.89 -1.39 7.18
N ASN A 75 5.98 -2.15 7.00
CA ASN A 75 5.96 -3.45 6.33
C ASN A 75 5.13 -4.48 7.11
N GLU A 76 5.22 -4.50 8.43
CA GLU A 76 4.37 -5.37 9.26
C GLU A 76 2.89 -4.98 9.15
N GLY A 77 2.58 -3.70 9.24
CA GLY A 77 1.23 -3.17 9.06
C GLY A 77 0.67 -3.50 7.68
N LEU A 78 1.49 -3.37 6.64
CA LEU A 78 1.15 -3.76 5.27
C LEU A 78 0.79 -5.24 5.20
N ARG A 79 1.64 -6.15 5.70
CA ARG A 79 1.37 -7.60 5.72
C ARG A 79 0.05 -7.92 6.43
N LYS A 80 -0.17 -7.36 7.62
CA LYS A 80 -1.42 -7.57 8.39
C LYS A 80 -2.64 -7.06 7.65
N ARG A 81 -2.56 -5.89 7.01
CA ARG A 81 -3.66 -5.34 6.20
C ARG A 81 -4.00 -6.23 5.02
N TRP A 82 -2.99 -6.73 4.31
CA TRP A 82 -3.17 -7.65 3.19
C TRP A 82 -3.81 -8.98 3.63
N GLN A 83 -3.37 -9.57 4.73
CA GLN A 83 -4.02 -10.76 5.30
C GLN A 83 -5.51 -10.54 5.58
N ARG A 84 -5.90 -9.36 6.09
CA ARG A 84 -7.31 -9.01 6.32
C ARG A 84 -8.09 -8.88 5.02
N ILE A 85 -7.52 -8.21 4.02
CA ILE A 85 -8.14 -8.04 2.70
C ILE A 85 -8.34 -9.37 1.99
N GLU A 86 -7.33 -10.25 2.04
CA GLU A 86 -7.45 -11.61 1.51
C GLU A 86 -8.54 -12.41 2.23
N ALA A 87 -8.67 -12.26 3.55
CA ALA A 87 -9.75 -12.90 4.30
C ALA A 87 -11.15 -12.41 3.89
N LEU A 88 -11.30 -11.16 3.42
CA LEU A 88 -12.56 -10.63 2.91
C LEU A 88 -12.99 -11.29 1.58
N LYS A 89 -12.08 -11.88 0.81
CA LYS A 89 -12.43 -12.62 -0.43
C LYS A 89 -13.27 -13.86 -0.15
N ALA A 90 -13.21 -14.40 1.07
CA ALA A 90 -13.96 -15.58 1.48
C ALA A 90 -15.34 -15.26 2.11
N LEU A 91 -15.69 -13.98 2.26
CA LEU A 91 -16.95 -13.51 2.85
C LEU A 91 -17.96 -13.10 1.76
#